data_AF-A0A397ZLD3-F1
#
_entry.id   AF-A0A397ZLD3-F1
#
_cell.length_a   1.000
_cell.length_b   1.000
_cell.length_c   1.000
_cell.angle_alpha   90.00
_cell.angle_beta   90.00
_cell.angle_gamma   90.00
#
_symmetry.space_group_name_H-M   'P 1'
#
loop_
_entity.id
_entity.type
_entity.pdbx_description
1 polymer ?
#
loop_
_entity_poly.entity_id
_entity_poly.type
_entity_poly.pdbx_seq_one_letter_code
_entity_poly.pdbx_strand_id
1 'polypeptide(L)'
;MKTSRNRVTVRLSYWTGVFEYSWPVDWRVTAQCEAKASAPVYITIGDGGNSEGLLTDMMQPQPSYSAFREPSFGHGLLDIKNRTHAYFNWNRNQDGSSVEADSVWLLNRFWRAPKKTMVVAS
;
A
#
# COMPACT_ATOMS: atom_id res chain seq x y z
N MET A 1 -29.13 -11.58 -4.13
CA MET A 1 -27.96 -11.71 -3.23
C MET A 1 -26.76 -11.00 -3.86
N LYS A 2 -26.35 -9.83 -3.35
CA LYS A 2 -25.11 -9.17 -3.79
C LYS A 2 -23.98 -9.72 -2.93
N THR A 3 -23.10 -10.51 -3.53
CA THR A 3 -21.87 -10.99 -2.91
C THR A 3 -21.14 -9.81 -2.28
N SER A 4 -20.95 -9.86 -0.97
CA SER A 4 -20.05 -8.98 -0.25
C SER A 4 -18.67 -9.11 -0.91
N ARG A 5 -18.30 -8.15 -1.77
CA ARG A 5 -16.94 -8.09 -2.33
C ARG A 5 -16.00 -7.83 -1.16
N ASN A 6 -15.11 -8.78 -0.85
CA ASN A 6 -14.09 -8.62 0.18
C ASN A 6 -13.31 -7.32 -0.05
N ARG A 7 -13.44 -6.37 0.88
CA ARG A 7 -12.80 -5.06 0.78
C ARG A 7 -11.41 -5.13 1.41
N VAL A 8 -10.45 -5.55 0.60
CA VAL A 8 -9.04 -5.60 1.00
C VAL A 8 -8.53 -4.17 1.20
N THR A 9 -7.91 -3.90 2.35
CA THR A 9 -7.34 -2.58 2.67
C THR A 9 -5.89 -2.45 2.18
N VAL A 10 -5.09 -3.49 2.38
CA VAL A 10 -3.69 -3.54 1.98
C VAL A 10 -3.34 -4.93 1.45
N ARG A 11 -2.42 -5.00 0.49
CA ARG A 11 -1.81 -6.22 -0.05
C ARG A 11 -0.30 -6.11 0.08
N LEU A 12 0.34 -7.14 0.61
CA LEU A 12 1.79 -7.21 0.80
C LEU A 12 2.41 -8.19 -0.21
N SER A 13 3.56 -7.82 -0.78
CA SER A 13 4.37 -8.65 -1.67
C SER A 13 5.86 -8.54 -1.33
N TYR A 14 6.65 -9.58 -1.59
CA TYR A 14 8.01 -9.73 -1.04
C TYR A 14 9.08 -10.13 -2.07
N TRP A 15 8.75 -10.24 -3.35
CA TRP A 15 9.68 -10.82 -4.33
C TRP A 15 10.81 -9.88 -4.72
N THR A 16 10.50 -8.63 -5.06
CA THR A 16 11.50 -7.67 -5.55
C THR A 16 12.27 -7.06 -4.38
N GLY A 17 13.60 -6.96 -4.50
CA GLY A 17 14.50 -6.33 -3.52
C GLY A 17 14.37 -4.81 -3.43
N VAL A 18 13.17 -4.30 -3.15
CA VAL A 18 12.84 -2.87 -3.07
C VAL A 18 11.68 -2.67 -2.10
N PHE A 19 11.65 -1.50 -1.47
CA PHE A 19 10.45 -1.01 -0.82
C PHE A 19 9.66 -0.10 -1.77
N GLU A 20 8.37 -0.38 -1.97
CA GLU A 20 7.46 0.48 -2.73
C GLU A 20 6.06 0.39 -2.14
N TYR A 21 5.31 1.50 -2.11
CA TYR A 21 3.86 1.42 -1.96
C TYR A 21 3.11 2.28 -2.97
N SER A 22 1.89 1.84 -3.25
CA SER A 22 1.02 2.46 -4.23
C SER A 22 0.00 3.39 -3.60
N TRP A 23 -0.53 4.31 -4.39
CA TRP A 23 -1.87 4.84 -4.13
C TRP A 23 -2.91 3.71 -4.15
N PRO A 24 -4.10 3.90 -3.54
CA PRO A 24 -5.18 2.91 -3.63
C PRO A 24 -5.58 2.70 -5.09
N VAL A 25 -5.29 1.56 -5.70
CA VAL A 25 -5.44 1.34 -7.16
C VAL A 25 -6.18 0.06 -7.46
N ASP A 26 -7.13 0.12 -8.39
CA ASP A 26 -7.86 -1.06 -8.87
C ASP A 26 -7.39 -1.45 -10.28
N TRP A 27 -6.57 -2.50 -10.36
CA TRP A 27 -6.05 -3.00 -11.63
C TRP A 27 -7.13 -3.53 -12.57
N ARG A 28 -8.33 -3.86 -12.06
CA ARG A 28 -9.40 -4.51 -12.83
C ARG A 28 -10.28 -3.56 -13.62
N VAL A 29 -10.14 -2.25 -13.40
CA VAL A 29 -10.97 -1.26 -14.09
C VAL A 29 -10.09 -0.45 -15.04
N THR A 30 -10.05 -0.93 -16.29
CA THR A 30 -9.62 -0.26 -17.54
C THR A 30 -8.31 0.52 -17.52
N ALA A 31 -7.26 -0.05 -18.14
CA ALA A 31 -6.12 0.53 -18.89
C ALA A 31 -5.28 1.67 -18.26
N GLN A 32 -5.78 2.32 -17.21
CA GLN A 32 -5.21 3.45 -16.50
C GLN A 32 -5.31 3.08 -15.02
N CYS A 33 -4.18 3.00 -14.32
CA CYS A 33 -4.14 2.74 -12.89
C CYS A 33 -4.66 3.97 -12.13
N GLU A 34 -5.96 4.23 -12.19
CA GLU A 34 -6.59 5.35 -11.51
C GLU A 34 -6.73 5.05 -10.01
N ALA A 35 -6.38 6.05 -9.20
CA ALA A 35 -6.54 5.98 -7.77
C ALA A 35 -8.03 5.88 -7.41
N LYS A 36 -8.42 4.80 -6.73
CA LYS A 36 -9.78 4.56 -6.23
C LYS A 36 -9.77 4.37 -4.73
N ALA A 37 -10.52 5.20 -4.01
CA ALA A 37 -10.65 5.12 -2.56
C ALA A 37 -11.20 3.76 -2.04
N SER A 38 -11.84 2.97 -2.90
CA SER A 38 -12.32 1.62 -2.55
C SER A 38 -11.30 0.50 -2.80
N ALA A 39 -10.18 0.81 -3.45
CA ALA A 39 -9.15 -0.16 -3.82
C ALA A 39 -8.12 -0.35 -2.68
N PRO A 40 -7.39 -1.49 -2.66
CA PRO A 40 -6.33 -1.70 -1.69
C PRO A 40 -5.11 -0.83 -2.02
N VAL A 41 -4.30 -0.57 -0.99
CA VAL A 41 -2.90 -0.16 -1.14
C VAL A 41 -2.07 -1.42 -1.40
N TYR A 42 -1.13 -1.35 -2.33
CA TYR A 42 -0.13 -2.40 -2.54
C TYR A 42 1.17 -1.94 -1.89
N ILE A 43 1.80 -2.82 -1.13
CA ILE A 43 3.11 -2.57 -0.54
C ILE A 43 4.01 -3.73 -0.91
N THR A 44 5.14 -3.41 -1.51
CA THR A 44 6.25 -4.32 -1.75
C THR A 44 7.30 -4.10 -0.67
N ILE A 45 7.65 -5.18 0.04
CA ILE A 45 8.60 -5.19 1.16
C ILE A 45 9.55 -6.39 0.98
N GLY A 46 10.14 -6.52 -0.22
CA GLY A 46 11.06 -7.63 -0.55
C GLY A 46 12.53 -7.29 -0.28
N ASP A 47 12.78 -6.17 0.38
CA ASP A 47 14.07 -5.56 0.69
C ASP A 47 14.72 -6.12 1.97
N GLY A 48 14.51 -7.40 2.27
CA GLY A 48 14.98 -8.04 3.50
C GLY A 48 16.48 -8.37 3.56
N GLY A 49 17.26 -8.13 2.50
CA GLY A 49 18.70 -8.42 2.50
C GLY A 49 19.11 -9.75 1.86
N ASN A 50 18.40 -10.21 0.82
CA ASN A 50 18.79 -11.42 0.10
C ASN A 50 20.10 -11.23 -0.71
N SER A 51 20.73 -12.33 -1.13
CA SER A 51 22.01 -12.31 -1.86
C SER A 51 21.94 -11.79 -3.30
N GLU A 52 20.76 -11.67 -3.89
CA GLU A 52 20.55 -11.07 -5.22
C GLU A 52 20.71 -9.54 -5.18
N GLY A 53 20.56 -8.93 -3.99
CA GLY A 53 20.74 -7.50 -3.77
C GLY A 53 19.48 -6.66 -3.97
N LEU A 54 19.67 -5.35 -4.13
CA LEU A 54 18.58 -4.38 -4.31
C LEU A 54 18.23 -4.18 -5.78
N LEU A 55 16.94 -4.01 -6.07
CA LEU A 55 16.46 -3.60 -7.40
C LEU A 55 16.62 -2.08 -7.55
N THR A 56 17.67 -1.63 -8.22
CA THR A 56 17.94 -0.20 -8.46
C THR A 56 17.44 0.28 -9.82
N ASP A 57 17.26 -0.61 -10.79
CA ASP A 57 16.72 -0.30 -12.12
C ASP A 57 15.19 -0.29 -12.07
N MET A 58 14.61 0.91 -12.05
CA MET A 58 13.17 1.12 -11.93
C MET A 58 12.64 1.96 -13.09
N MET A 59 11.43 1.67 -13.54
CA MET A 59 10.75 2.42 -14.61
C MET A 59 10.76 3.93 -14.35
N GLN A 60 11.21 4.71 -15.33
CA GLN A 60 11.19 6.17 -15.31
C GLN A 60 10.30 6.75 -16.43
N PRO A 61 9.57 7.85 -16.17
CA PRO A 61 9.35 8.46 -14.86
C PRO A 61 8.54 7.54 -13.93
N GLN A 62 8.53 7.83 -12.62
CA GLN A 62 7.71 7.08 -11.67
C GLN A 62 6.24 7.06 -12.14
N PRO A 63 5.64 5.87 -12.29
CA PRO A 63 4.27 5.78 -12.74
C PRO A 63 3.33 6.34 -11.68
N SER A 64 2.23 6.96 -12.09
CA SER A 64 1.31 7.69 -11.20
C SER A 64 0.66 6.85 -10.11
N TYR A 65 0.65 5.52 -10.23
CA TYR A 65 0.15 4.62 -9.19
C TYR A 65 1.15 4.43 -8.03
N SER A 66 2.44 4.64 -8.27
CA SER A 66 3.50 4.49 -7.29
C SER A 66 3.56 5.77 -6.46
N ALA A 67 3.34 5.65 -5.15
CA ALA A 67 3.36 6.80 -4.25
C ALA A 67 4.79 7.06 -3.73
N PHE A 68 5.50 5.99 -3.37
CA PHE A 68 6.88 6.04 -2.92
C PHE A 68 7.58 4.73 -3.30
N ARG A 69 8.87 4.82 -3.62
CA ARG A 69 9.73 3.66 -3.85
C ARG A 69 11.19 4.02 -3.55
N GLU A 70 11.88 3.14 -2.85
CA GLU A 70 13.29 3.32 -2.53
C GLU A 70 14.03 1.97 -2.50
N PRO A 71 15.19 1.86 -3.18
CA PRO A 71 16.06 0.70 -3.08
C PRO A 71 16.98 0.84 -1.87
N SER A 72 16.47 0.47 -0.70
CA SER A 72 17.24 0.30 0.54
C SER A 72 16.83 -0.99 1.21
N PHE A 73 17.73 -1.63 1.96
CA PHE A 73 17.33 -2.75 2.80
C PHE A 73 16.60 -2.25 4.04
N GLY A 74 15.60 -3.01 4.49
CA GLY A 74 14.77 -2.58 5.59
C GLY A 74 13.72 -3.60 6.01
N HIS A 75 12.77 -3.13 6.79
CA HIS A 75 11.60 -3.90 7.23
C HIS A 75 10.41 -2.99 7.48
N GLY A 76 9.21 -3.52 7.28
CA GLY A 76 7.96 -2.82 7.56
C GLY A 76 7.31 -3.27 8.87
N LEU A 77 6.67 -2.34 9.58
CA LEU A 77 5.81 -2.61 10.73
C LEU A 77 4.38 -2.17 10.41
N LEU A 78 3.42 -3.06 10.64
CA LEU A 78 1.98 -2.76 10.53
C LEU A 78 1.35 -2.74 11.93
N ASP A 79 1.10 -1.54 12.44
CA ASP A 79 0.51 -1.31 13.75
C ASP A 79 -1.01 -1.04 13.63
N ILE A 80 -1.82 -2.04 13.98
CA ILE A 80 -3.28 -1.93 13.95
C ILE A 80 -3.76 -1.20 15.21
N LYS A 81 -4.09 0.08 15.07
CA LYS A 81 -4.55 0.92 16.19
C LYS A 81 -5.97 0.61 16.62
N ASN A 82 -6.89 0.46 15.67
CA ASN A 82 -8.31 0.18 15.92
C ASN A 82 -9.02 -0.29 14.65
N ARG A 83 -10.35 -0.52 14.72
CA ARG A 83 -11.16 -0.99 13.57
C ARG A 83 -11.06 -0.09 12.32
N THR A 84 -10.71 1.18 12.47
CA THR A 84 -10.68 2.16 11.37
C THR A 84 -9.27 2.53 10.88
N HIS A 85 -8.24 2.38 11.71
CA HIS A 85 -6.90 2.88 11.42
C HIS A 85 -5.85 1.80 11.71
N ALA A 86 -4.93 1.64 10.76
CA ALA A 86 -3.64 1.01 10.96
C ALA A 86 -2.54 1.97 10.50
N TYR A 87 -1.39 1.92 11.15
CA TYR A 87 -0.22 2.70 10.79
C TYR A 87 0.82 1.74 10.22
N PHE A 88 1.29 2.02 9.01
CA PHE A 88 2.38 1.27 8.42
C PHE A 88 3.62 2.17 8.40
N ASN A 89 4.75 1.68 8.89
CA ASN A 89 6.04 2.33 8.74
C ASN A 89 7.05 1.38 8.12
N TRP A 90 8.05 1.95 7.47
CA TRP A 90 9.20 1.24 6.92
C TRP A 90 10.48 1.84 7.48
N ASN A 91 11.34 0.97 8.00
CA ASN A 91 12.61 1.35 8.62
C ASN A 91 13.76 0.79 7.80
N ARG A 92 14.70 1.64 7.42
CA ARG A 92 15.90 1.24 6.69
C ARG A 92 16.94 0.69 7.65
N ASN A 93 17.73 -0.27 7.19
CA ASN A 93 18.76 -0.90 7.99
C ASN A 93 19.94 0.06 8.29
N GLN A 94 20.20 1.02 7.42
CA GLN A 94 21.24 2.04 7.64
C GLN A 94 20.81 3.14 8.62
N ASP A 95 19.53 3.24 8.94
CA ASP A 95 19.03 4.21 9.90
C ASP A 95 19.07 3.63 11.33
N GLY A 96 18.95 4.51 12.34
CA GLY A 96 18.81 4.06 13.72
C GLY A 96 17.54 3.22 13.93
N SER A 97 17.54 2.33 14.92
CA SER A 97 16.48 1.34 15.17
C SER A 97 15.06 1.89 15.44
N SER A 98 14.88 3.21 15.46
CA SER A 98 13.59 3.88 15.69
C SER A 98 13.31 4.99 14.68
N VAL A 99 14.05 5.02 13.56
CA VAL A 99 13.86 5.99 12.49
C VAL A 99 12.97 5.38 11.42
N GLU A 100 11.78 5.96 11.27
CA GLU A 100 10.84 5.64 10.20
C GLU A 100 11.28 6.40 8.94
N ALA A 101 11.72 5.68 7.91
CA ALA A 101 12.14 6.27 6.65
C ALA A 101 10.93 6.74 5.82
N ASP A 102 9.85 5.96 5.86
CA ASP A 102 8.55 6.38 5.35
C ASP A 102 7.41 5.75 6.17
N SER A 103 6.22 6.38 6.12
CA SER A 103 5.04 5.90 6.82
C SER A 103 3.74 6.30 6.15
N VAL A 104 2.70 5.49 6.37
CA VAL A 104 1.36 5.75 5.84
C VAL A 104 0.27 5.28 6.80
N TRP A 105 -0.76 6.11 6.95
CA TRP A 105 -2.00 5.73 7.62
C TRP A 105 -2.92 4.96 6.67
N LEU A 106 -3.17 3.70 7.01
CA LEU A 106 -4.09 2.83 6.32
C LEU A 106 -5.49 2.91 6.94
N LEU A 107 -6.45 3.20 6.08
CA LEU A 107 -7.84 3.39 6.46
C LEU A 107 -8.66 2.17 6.10
N ASN A 108 -9.30 1.56 7.09
CA ASN A 108 -10.05 0.33 6.88
C ASN A 108 -11.20 0.53 5.87
N ARG A 109 -11.13 -0.20 4.74
CA ARG A 109 -12.08 -0.08 3.62
C ARG A 109 -13.49 -0.59 3.93
N PHE A 110 -13.66 -1.41 4.96
CA PHE A 110 -14.97 -1.84 5.43
C PHE A 110 -15.66 -0.72 6.23
N TRP A 111 -14.96 -0.16 7.22
CA TRP A 111 -15.54 0.81 8.17
C TRP A 111 -15.55 2.26 7.69
N ARG A 112 -14.64 2.65 6.77
CA ARG A 112 -14.54 4.02 6.22
C ARG A 112 -15.09 4.19 4.81
N ALA A 113 -15.73 3.17 4.23
CA ALA A 113 -16.38 3.39 2.94
C ALA A 113 -17.53 4.39 3.10
N PRO A 114 -17.75 5.28 2.12
CA PRO A 114 -18.93 6.13 2.13
C PRO A 114 -20.17 5.26 2.30
N LYS A 115 -20.99 5.58 3.30
CA LYS A 115 -22.34 5.00 3.42
C LYS A 115 -22.99 5.24 2.06
N LYS A 116 -23.56 4.19 1.46
CA LYS A 116 -24.49 4.40 0.35
C LYS A 116 -25.67 5.18 0.92
N THR A 117 -25.69 6.49 0.75
CA THR A 117 -26.90 7.27 0.94
C THR A 117 -27.89 6.73 -0.07
N MET A 118 -28.91 6.00 0.40
CA MET A 118 -30.05 5.71 -0.46
C MET A 118 -30.74 7.04 -0.69
N VAL A 119 -30.48 7.65 -1.84
CA VAL A 119 -31.32 8.72 -2.35
C VAL A 119 -32.63 8.03 -2.70
N VAL A 120 -33.62 8.14 -1.81
CA VAL A 120 -35.00 7.82 -2.16
C VAL A 120 -35.43 8.94 -3.09
N ALA A 121 -35.48 8.65 -4.39
CA ALA A 121 -36.12 9.55 -5.34
C ALA A 121 -37.61 9.55 -5.02
N SER A 122 -38.11 10.71 -4.61
CA SER A 122 -39.53 11.05 -4.51
C SER A 122 -40.16 11.16 -5.88
#